data_AF-A0A355H8D8-F1
#
_entry.id   AF-A0A355H8D8-F1
#
_cell.length_a   1.000
_cell.length_b   1.000
_cell.length_c   1.000
_cell.angle_alpha   90.00
_cell.angle_beta   90.00
_cell.angle_gamma   90.00
#
_symmetry.space_group_name_H-M   'P 1'
#
loop_
_entity.id
_entity.type
_entity.pdbx_description
1 polymer ?
#
loop_
_entity_poly.entity_id
_entity_poly.type
_entity_poly.pdbx_seq_one_letter_code
_entity_poly.pdbx_strand_id
1 'polypeptide(L)'
;MKLFGIFGIFGIIFITQVSCHSVNYHQPKGIIEDLIPTEYQKNPFTQQNVEITKKVYGFKYKFSSPSNEWFEWKWKYKRVETNEMIKKFGMPQSIFEPFQATKKNVRLRNQAIKRSFFKEEGSKLYPDFNRMIPFYMGFTSPLYALTIKTLGKDSTPRERVEFLLRFVQDIPYGIPPTHSNSKVISGILSPPQIFIEKWGDCDSKVLLLSSILAHEPRYKILLVYLEKHLLMAFEGRPHPNDSFIVFQGSKFILADPTGPAHLKLGRPGPDFNGQFKKIEPLQITSLDRRIPHYVSRLIKVNKVKSPTN
;
A
#
# COMPACT_ATOMS: atom_id res chain seq x y z
N MET A 1 -45.14 37.96 30.93
CA MET A 1 -44.07 38.53 31.78
C MET A 1 -43.89 37.65 33.00
N LYS A 2 -42.90 36.73 32.97
CA LYS A 2 -42.11 36.23 34.11
C LYS A 2 -41.23 35.07 33.61
N LEU A 3 -39.93 35.35 33.56
CA LEU A 3 -38.81 34.41 33.46
C LEU A 3 -38.73 33.55 34.74
N PHE A 4 -38.33 32.29 34.59
CA PHE A 4 -37.46 31.49 35.46
C PHE A 4 -37.15 30.22 34.63
N GLY A 5 -35.93 29.82 34.29
CA GLY A 5 -34.65 29.93 34.96
C GLY A 5 -34.17 28.53 35.30
N ILE A 6 -33.69 27.75 34.32
CA ILE A 6 -33.04 26.45 34.56
C ILE A 6 -31.58 26.55 34.18
N PHE A 7 -30.74 26.46 35.21
CA PHE A 7 -29.29 26.35 35.16
C PHE A 7 -28.89 25.06 34.45
N GLY A 8 -28.30 25.17 33.26
CA GLY A 8 -27.57 24.11 32.59
C GLY A 8 -26.09 24.22 32.92
N ILE A 9 -25.58 23.24 33.67
CA ILE A 9 -24.17 23.08 34.03
C ILE A 9 -23.32 23.03 32.76
N PHE A 10 -22.46 24.03 32.56
CA PHE A 10 -21.39 24.01 31.55
C PHE A 10 -20.36 22.96 31.96
N GLY A 11 -20.58 21.72 31.52
CA GLY A 11 -19.54 20.70 31.49
C GLY A 11 -18.47 21.13 30.48
N ILE A 12 -17.36 21.66 30.99
CA ILE A 12 -16.15 21.88 30.21
C ILE A 12 -15.63 20.50 29.81
N ILE A 13 -16.02 20.05 28.63
CA ILE A 13 -15.39 18.91 27.97
C ILE A 13 -13.99 19.39 27.58
N PHE A 14 -13.01 19.06 28.41
CA PHE A 14 -11.61 19.07 28.01
C PHE A 14 -11.44 18.02 26.91
N ILE A 15 -11.70 18.42 25.67
CA ILE A 15 -11.20 17.72 24.50
C ILE A 15 -9.69 17.96 24.54
N THR A 16 -8.95 17.03 25.15
CA THR A 16 -7.52 16.93 24.92
C THR A 16 -7.35 16.57 23.44
N GLN A 17 -7.33 17.60 22.59
CA GLN A 17 -6.80 17.47 21.24
C GLN A 17 -5.35 17.06 21.41
N VAL A 18 -5.07 15.77 21.31
CA VAL A 18 -3.76 15.30 20.88
C VAL A 18 -3.66 15.73 19.42
N SER A 19 -3.34 17.02 19.23
CA SER A 19 -2.90 17.54 17.94
C SER A 19 -1.62 16.78 17.62
N CYS A 20 -1.72 15.73 16.80
CA CYS A 20 -0.59 15.28 16.02
C CYS A 20 -0.16 16.49 15.19
N HIS A 21 0.87 17.21 15.65
CA HIS A 21 1.59 18.19 14.85
C HIS A 21 2.12 17.47 13.60
N SER A 22 1.34 17.44 12.53
CA SER A 22 1.87 17.18 11.21
C SER A 22 2.72 18.39 10.86
N VAL A 23 4.04 18.25 10.97
CA VAL A 23 4.98 19.24 10.43
C VAL A 23 4.55 19.50 8.98
N ASN A 24 4.40 20.76 8.59
CA ASN A 24 4.10 21.13 7.20
C ASN A 24 5.28 20.74 6.31
N TYR A 25 5.26 19.54 5.76
CA TYR A 25 6.27 19.07 4.82
C TYR A 25 5.99 19.63 3.43
N HIS A 26 7.04 20.11 2.75
CA HIS A 26 6.95 20.38 1.32
C HIS A 26 6.60 19.09 0.55
N GLN A 27 5.57 19.18 -0.29
CA GLN A 27 5.15 18.09 -1.16
C GLN A 27 6.27 17.81 -2.19
N PRO A 28 6.73 16.55 -2.30
CA PRO A 28 7.72 16.21 -3.32
C PRO A 28 7.09 16.26 -4.71
N LYS A 29 7.82 16.78 -5.69
CA LYS A 29 7.50 16.58 -7.11
C LYS A 29 8.03 15.23 -7.57
N GLY A 30 7.21 14.48 -8.30
CA GLY A 30 7.55 13.15 -8.76
C GLY A 30 8.72 13.11 -9.75
N ILE A 31 9.44 12.00 -9.77
CA ILE A 31 10.71 11.88 -10.51
C ILE A 31 10.49 11.50 -11.97
N ILE A 32 9.50 10.64 -12.26
CA ILE A 32 9.26 10.16 -13.63
C ILE A 32 8.04 10.81 -14.25
N GLU A 33 6.97 10.99 -13.47
CA GLU A 33 5.67 11.45 -13.97
C GLU A 33 5.26 12.80 -13.36
N ASP A 34 6.20 13.52 -12.74
CA ASP A 34 5.98 14.86 -12.15
C ASP A 34 4.79 14.93 -11.16
N LEU A 35 4.43 13.79 -10.56
CA LEU A 35 3.27 13.65 -9.67
C LEU A 35 3.45 14.44 -8.38
N ILE A 36 2.39 15.11 -7.93
CA ILE A 36 2.38 15.86 -6.68
C ILE A 36 1.32 15.22 -5.76
N PRO A 37 1.70 14.72 -4.58
CA PRO A 37 0.74 14.13 -3.65
C PRO A 37 -0.09 15.19 -2.96
N THR A 38 -1.39 14.93 -2.78
CA THR A 38 -2.20 15.66 -1.80
C THR A 38 -2.07 15.02 -0.42
N GLU A 39 -2.27 15.78 0.66
CA GLU A 39 -2.21 15.29 2.05
C GLU A 39 -0.89 14.58 2.43
N TYR A 40 0.25 15.14 2.02
CA TYR A 40 1.55 14.53 2.26
C TYR A 40 1.94 14.51 3.76
N GLN A 41 2.25 13.32 4.28
CA GLN A 41 2.72 13.12 5.65
C GLN A 41 3.93 12.18 5.68
N LYS A 42 4.90 12.43 6.55
CA LYS A 42 6.13 11.65 6.63
C LYS A 42 6.66 11.55 8.07
N ASN A 43 7.25 10.40 8.40
CA ASN A 43 8.10 10.27 9.59
C ASN A 43 9.46 10.94 9.38
N PRO A 44 9.97 11.73 10.35
CA PRO A 44 11.22 12.48 10.19
C PRO A 44 12.43 11.58 9.91
N PHE A 45 12.38 10.33 10.37
CA PHE A 45 13.49 9.39 10.31
C PHE A 45 13.53 8.53 9.04
N THR A 46 12.46 8.53 8.24
CA THR A 46 12.40 7.73 7.01
C THR A 46 13.39 8.28 5.97
N GLN A 47 14.30 7.43 5.51
CA GLN A 47 15.26 7.77 4.44
C GLN A 47 15.11 6.81 3.26
N GLN A 48 14.53 7.32 2.17
CA GLN A 48 14.41 6.62 0.88
C GLN A 48 15.26 7.32 -0.18
N ASN A 49 16.10 6.55 -0.86
CA ASN A 49 16.86 7.03 -2.00
C ASN A 49 16.71 6.10 -3.20
N VAL A 50 16.62 6.70 -4.38
CA VAL A 50 16.58 6.00 -5.67
C VAL A 50 17.66 6.59 -6.56
N GLU A 51 18.55 5.73 -7.03
CA GLU A 51 19.54 6.01 -8.07
C GLU A 51 18.96 5.59 -9.42
N ILE A 52 18.86 6.52 -10.35
CA ILE A 52 18.32 6.27 -11.69
C ILE A 52 19.45 6.43 -12.71
N THR A 53 19.79 5.34 -13.38
CA THR A 53 20.78 5.35 -14.48
C THR A 53 20.09 5.04 -15.80
N LYS A 54 20.85 4.98 -16.91
CA LYS A 54 20.32 4.51 -18.19
C LYS A 54 19.80 3.06 -18.13
N LYS A 55 20.38 2.20 -17.29
CA LYS A 55 20.11 0.75 -17.29
C LYS A 55 19.36 0.24 -16.06
N VAL A 56 19.48 0.92 -14.92
CA VAL A 56 18.96 0.40 -13.64
C VAL A 56 18.30 1.48 -12.78
N TYR A 57 17.32 1.03 -11.99
CA TYR A 57 16.89 1.68 -10.75
C TYR A 57 17.60 1.00 -9.58
N GLY A 58 18.27 1.78 -8.73
CA GLY A 58 18.88 1.31 -7.49
C GLY A 58 18.20 1.92 -6.28
N PHE A 59 17.61 1.09 -5.43
CA PHE A 59 16.86 1.54 -4.27
C PHE A 59 17.67 1.34 -2.99
N LYS A 60 17.60 2.32 -2.10
CA LYS A 60 18.12 2.25 -0.74
C LYS A 60 17.05 2.78 0.20
N TYR A 61 16.65 1.97 1.16
CA TYR A 61 15.62 2.35 2.12
C TYR A 61 16.05 2.03 3.55
N LYS A 62 16.05 3.05 4.41
CA LYS A 62 16.22 2.89 5.86
C LYS A 62 14.89 3.02 6.59
N PHE A 63 14.65 2.07 7.48
CA PHE A 63 13.45 1.97 8.30
C PHE A 63 13.79 1.27 9.61
N SER A 64 12.87 1.36 10.57
CA SER A 64 12.98 0.68 11.87
C SER A 64 12.14 -0.60 11.88
N SER A 65 12.52 -1.61 12.64
CA SER A 65 11.67 -2.78 12.94
C SER A 65 10.69 -2.48 14.08
N PRO A 66 9.73 -3.39 14.34
CA PRO A 66 8.90 -3.32 15.56
C PRO A 66 9.72 -3.33 16.87
N SER A 67 10.92 -3.92 16.87
CA SER A 67 11.87 -3.91 18.00
C SER A 67 12.71 -2.61 18.08
N ASN A 68 12.43 -1.62 17.23
CA ASN A 68 13.19 -0.37 17.07
C ASN A 68 14.65 -0.56 16.61
N GLU A 69 14.98 -1.71 16.03
CA GLU A 69 16.26 -1.92 15.36
C GLU A 69 16.21 -1.31 13.96
N TRP A 70 17.32 -0.73 13.51
CA TRP A 70 17.37 -0.03 12.23
C TRP A 70 18.04 -0.85 11.14
N PHE A 71 17.39 -0.89 9.98
CA PHE A 71 17.86 -1.62 8.81
C PHE A 71 17.98 -0.69 7.61
N GLU A 72 18.98 -0.95 6.77
CA GLU A 72 19.11 -0.39 5.44
C GLU A 72 19.03 -1.52 4.42
N TRP A 73 17.95 -1.53 3.65
CA TRP A 73 17.77 -2.45 2.52
C TRP A 73 18.24 -1.79 1.23
N LYS A 74 18.94 -2.57 0.39
CA LYS A 74 19.32 -2.17 -0.97
C LYS A 74 18.93 -3.24 -1.96
N TRP A 75 18.38 -2.81 -3.08
CA TRP A 75 18.02 -3.69 -4.20
C TRP A 75 18.05 -2.93 -5.52
N LYS A 76 18.12 -3.64 -6.65
CA LYS A 76 18.21 -3.04 -7.99
C LYS A 76 17.29 -3.72 -9.01
N TYR A 77 16.70 -2.97 -9.93
CA TYR A 77 15.97 -3.51 -11.08
C TYR A 77 16.49 -2.94 -12.39
N LYS A 78 16.28 -3.67 -13.50
CA LYS A 78 16.49 -3.12 -14.83
C LYS A 78 15.45 -2.03 -15.09
N ARG A 79 15.92 -0.91 -15.64
CA ARG A 79 15.07 0.25 -15.93
C ARG A 79 13.98 -0.07 -16.94
N VAL A 80 14.31 -0.79 -18.01
CA VAL A 80 13.34 -1.17 -19.06
C VAL A 80 12.19 -1.98 -18.47
N GLU A 81 12.49 -3.05 -17.75
CA GLU A 81 11.48 -3.94 -17.15
C GLU A 81 10.62 -3.20 -16.12
N THR A 82 11.24 -2.35 -15.29
CA THR A 82 10.54 -1.52 -14.30
C THR A 82 9.58 -0.53 -14.99
N ASN A 83 10.03 0.13 -16.05
CA ASN A 83 9.20 1.06 -16.80
C ASN A 83 8.01 0.36 -17.47
N GLU A 84 8.19 -0.86 -17.98
CA GLU A 84 7.08 -1.64 -18.54
C GLU A 84 6.05 -2.03 -17.46
N MET A 85 6.49 -2.35 -16.24
CA MET A 85 5.59 -2.59 -15.11
C MET A 85 4.78 -1.34 -14.72
N ILE A 86 5.40 -0.16 -14.75
CA ILE A 86 4.72 1.13 -14.51
C ILE A 86 3.70 1.40 -15.63
N LYS A 87 4.13 1.24 -16.88
CA LYS A 87 3.27 1.43 -18.06
C LYS A 87 2.10 0.44 -18.13
N LYS A 88 2.17 -0.69 -17.44
CA LYS A 88 1.09 -1.67 -17.46
C LYS A 88 -0.17 -1.19 -16.74
N PHE A 89 -0.01 -0.41 -15.67
CA PHE A 89 -1.13 0.09 -14.88
C PHE A 89 -1.72 1.38 -15.46
N GLY A 90 -3.01 1.59 -15.21
CA GLY A 90 -3.78 2.75 -15.62
C GLY A 90 -4.55 2.54 -16.92
N MET A 91 -5.72 3.16 -17.01
CA MET A 91 -6.59 3.14 -18.17
C MET A 91 -6.25 4.29 -19.12
N PRO A 92 -6.21 4.09 -20.44
CA PRO A 92 -6.07 5.20 -21.39
C PRO A 92 -7.22 6.20 -21.22
N GLN A 93 -6.94 7.50 -21.17
CA GLN A 93 -7.98 8.51 -20.96
C GLN A 93 -9.11 8.47 -22.01
N SER A 94 -8.79 8.04 -23.24
CA SER A 94 -9.76 7.88 -24.33
C SER A 94 -10.89 6.88 -24.04
N ILE A 95 -10.77 6.02 -23.02
CA ILE A 95 -11.88 5.16 -22.60
C ILE A 95 -12.99 5.91 -21.86
N PHE A 96 -12.82 7.19 -21.57
CA PHE A 96 -13.82 8.04 -20.93
C PHE A 96 -14.44 9.05 -21.91
N GLU A 97 -13.89 9.16 -23.11
CA GLU A 97 -14.42 10.04 -24.14
C GLU A 97 -15.72 9.46 -24.74
N PRO A 98 -16.69 10.30 -25.14
CA PRO A 98 -17.88 9.87 -25.85
C PRO A 98 -17.53 9.01 -27.07
N PHE A 99 -18.30 7.96 -27.33
CA PHE A 99 -18.06 7.06 -28.47
C PHE A 99 -19.37 6.53 -29.04
N GLN A 100 -19.37 6.19 -30.33
CA GLN A 100 -20.47 5.44 -30.93
C GLN A 100 -20.41 3.98 -30.47
N ALA A 101 -21.49 3.47 -29.87
CA ALA A 101 -21.60 2.12 -29.33
C ALA A 101 -21.71 1.01 -30.40
N THR A 102 -20.85 1.07 -31.42
CA THR A 102 -20.70 -0.01 -32.40
C THR A 102 -20.04 -1.23 -31.74
N LYS A 103 -20.33 -2.44 -32.24
CA LYS A 103 -19.73 -3.69 -31.75
C LYS A 103 -18.19 -3.61 -31.69
N LYS A 104 -17.56 -2.96 -32.69
CA LYS A 104 -16.11 -2.76 -32.76
C LYS A 104 -15.60 -1.89 -31.60
N ASN A 105 -16.24 -0.74 -31.37
CA ASN A 105 -15.79 0.21 -30.34
C ASN A 105 -15.96 -0.35 -28.93
N VAL A 106 -17.10 -1.01 -28.66
CA VAL A 106 -17.34 -1.70 -27.39
C VAL A 106 -16.26 -2.77 -27.14
N ARG A 107 -15.94 -3.60 -28.15
CA ARG A 107 -14.88 -4.61 -28.04
C ARG A 107 -13.51 -4.01 -27.73
N LEU A 108 -13.14 -2.90 -28.38
CA LEU A 108 -11.86 -2.24 -28.16
C LEU A 108 -11.75 -1.63 -26.75
N ARG A 109 -12.83 -1.00 -26.26
CA ARG A 109 -12.88 -0.47 -24.89
C ARG A 109 -12.79 -1.58 -23.84
N ASN A 110 -13.54 -2.66 -24.01
CA ASN A 110 -13.47 -3.81 -23.10
C ASN A 110 -12.07 -4.42 -23.09
N GLN A 111 -11.37 -4.45 -24.23
CA GLN A 111 -9.96 -4.85 -24.28
C GLN A 111 -9.04 -3.86 -23.53
N ALA A 112 -9.27 -2.55 -23.65
CA ALA A 112 -8.48 -1.54 -22.95
C ALA A 112 -8.64 -1.68 -21.43
N ILE A 113 -9.88 -1.78 -20.93
CA ILE A 113 -10.20 -2.00 -19.51
C ILE A 113 -9.58 -3.32 -19.02
N LYS A 114 -9.74 -4.40 -19.80
CA LYS A 114 -9.11 -5.68 -19.46
C LYS A 114 -7.59 -5.56 -19.38
N ARG A 115 -6.94 -4.68 -20.14
CA ARG A 115 -5.46 -4.55 -20.16
C ARG A 115 -4.89 -3.63 -19.09
N SER A 116 -5.70 -2.79 -18.44
CA SER A 116 -5.30 -1.72 -17.51
C SER A 116 -5.29 -2.11 -16.03
N PHE A 117 -5.63 -3.35 -15.70
CA PHE A 117 -5.89 -3.81 -14.32
C PHE A 117 -7.07 -3.11 -13.63
N PHE A 118 -8.10 -2.78 -14.40
CA PHE A 118 -9.39 -2.37 -13.85
C PHE A 118 -10.42 -3.46 -14.09
N LYS A 119 -11.44 -3.48 -13.23
CA LYS A 119 -12.64 -4.29 -13.35
C LYS A 119 -13.87 -3.41 -13.24
N GLU A 120 -14.93 -3.86 -13.89
CA GLU A 120 -16.26 -3.26 -13.77
C GLU A 120 -16.98 -3.90 -12.59
N GLU A 121 -17.52 -3.07 -11.69
CA GLU A 121 -18.45 -3.49 -10.64
C GLU A 121 -19.68 -2.56 -10.72
N GLY A 122 -20.79 -3.10 -11.25
CA GLY A 122 -21.97 -2.30 -11.58
C GLY A 122 -21.67 -1.27 -12.67
N SER A 123 -21.92 0.01 -12.40
CA SER A 123 -21.65 1.12 -13.32
C SER A 123 -20.30 1.82 -13.08
N LYS A 124 -19.42 1.22 -12.27
CA LYS A 124 -18.16 1.84 -11.83
C LYS A 124 -16.97 0.96 -12.20
N LEU A 125 -15.84 1.62 -12.46
CA LEU A 125 -14.55 0.97 -12.71
C LEU A 125 -13.68 1.11 -11.47
N TYR A 126 -13.11 -0.01 -11.04
CA TYR A 126 -12.24 -0.08 -9.87
C TYR A 126 -10.92 -0.78 -10.20
N PRO A 127 -9.81 -0.40 -9.55
CA PRO A 127 -8.57 -1.16 -9.60
C PRO A 127 -8.80 -2.62 -9.18
N ASP A 128 -8.31 -3.55 -9.99
CA ASP A 128 -8.46 -4.99 -9.77
C ASP A 128 -7.25 -5.54 -9.02
N PHE A 129 -7.28 -5.44 -7.69
CA PHE A 129 -6.20 -5.91 -6.83
C PHE A 129 -5.87 -7.40 -7.03
N ASN A 130 -6.87 -8.24 -7.33
CA ASN A 130 -6.68 -9.66 -7.61
C ASN A 130 -5.85 -9.91 -8.89
N ARG A 131 -5.77 -8.93 -9.79
CA ARG A 131 -4.91 -8.97 -10.98
C ARG A 131 -3.60 -8.20 -10.79
N MET A 132 -3.64 -7.10 -10.06
CA MET A 132 -2.47 -6.25 -9.80
C MET A 132 -1.46 -6.94 -8.89
N ILE A 133 -1.92 -7.52 -7.78
CA ILE A 133 -1.06 -8.16 -6.80
C ILE A 133 -0.19 -9.27 -7.42
N PRO A 134 -0.74 -10.30 -8.10
CA PRO A 134 0.09 -11.34 -8.70
C PRO A 134 1.00 -10.79 -9.82
N PHE A 135 0.58 -9.77 -10.56
CA PHE A 135 1.45 -9.12 -11.53
C PHE A 135 2.68 -8.46 -10.87
N TYR A 136 2.46 -7.74 -9.76
CA TYR A 136 3.54 -7.04 -9.06
C TYR A 136 4.37 -7.91 -8.12
N MET A 137 4.00 -9.17 -7.87
CA MET A 137 4.87 -10.15 -7.19
C MET A 137 6.24 -10.28 -7.88
N GLY A 138 6.31 -10.10 -9.20
CA GLY A 138 7.60 -10.03 -9.91
C GLY A 138 8.52 -8.92 -9.41
N PHE A 139 7.95 -7.75 -9.12
CA PHE A 139 8.68 -6.62 -8.56
C PHE A 139 8.97 -6.83 -7.07
N THR A 140 8.05 -7.37 -6.28
CA THR A 140 8.22 -7.44 -4.81
C THR A 140 8.95 -8.68 -4.31
N SER A 141 9.28 -9.64 -5.19
CA SER A 141 10.03 -10.84 -4.83
C SER A 141 11.37 -10.56 -4.10
N PRO A 142 12.22 -9.61 -4.55
CA PRO A 142 13.41 -9.20 -3.79
C PRO A 142 13.11 -8.66 -2.39
N LEU A 143 11.98 -8.00 -2.17
CA LEU A 143 11.57 -7.49 -0.85
C LEU A 143 11.18 -8.64 0.09
N TYR A 144 10.48 -9.65 -0.44
CA TYR A 144 10.21 -10.87 0.32
C TYR A 144 11.53 -11.60 0.68
N ALA A 145 12.47 -11.71 -0.28
CA ALA A 145 13.78 -12.30 -0.02
C ALA A 145 14.60 -11.50 1.02
N LEU A 146 14.54 -10.17 0.98
CA LEU A 146 15.15 -9.30 1.99
C LEU A 146 14.53 -9.50 3.37
N THR A 147 13.22 -9.74 3.45
CA THR A 147 12.52 -10.08 4.70
C THR A 147 13.08 -11.36 5.30
N ILE A 148 13.15 -12.44 4.52
CA ILE A 148 13.71 -13.72 4.97
C ILE A 148 15.18 -13.61 5.35
N LYS A 149 15.96 -12.83 4.60
CA LYS A 149 17.38 -12.57 4.92
C LYS A 149 17.55 -11.77 6.22
N THR A 150 16.58 -10.93 6.58
CA THR A 150 16.64 -10.08 7.77
C THR A 150 16.18 -10.82 9.03
N LEU A 151 15.06 -11.52 8.94
CA LEU A 151 14.44 -12.20 10.10
C LEU A 151 14.88 -13.66 10.27
N GLY A 152 15.52 -14.25 9.26
CA GLY A 152 15.80 -15.67 9.22
C GLY A 152 14.62 -16.50 8.69
N LYS A 153 14.92 -17.70 8.19
CA LYS A 153 13.93 -18.61 7.58
C LYS A 153 12.91 -19.16 8.58
N ASP A 154 13.28 -19.22 9.86
CA ASP A 154 12.45 -19.78 10.92
C ASP A 154 11.52 -18.73 11.58
N SER A 155 11.61 -17.46 11.15
CA SER A 155 10.69 -16.41 11.58
C SER A 155 9.23 -16.81 11.33
N THR A 156 8.39 -16.53 12.30
CA THR A 156 6.96 -16.86 12.26
C THR A 156 6.22 -16.00 11.23
N PRO A 157 5.04 -16.46 10.76
CA PRO A 157 4.20 -15.66 9.88
C PRO A 157 3.85 -14.29 10.46
N ARG A 158 3.58 -14.21 11.78
CA ARG A 158 3.24 -12.96 12.46
C ARG A 158 4.40 -11.97 12.48
N GLU A 159 5.61 -12.43 12.83
CA GLU A 159 6.80 -11.57 12.86
C GLU A 159 7.10 -10.98 11.48
N ARG A 160 6.95 -11.77 10.41
CA ARG A 160 7.13 -11.29 9.03
C ARG A 160 6.10 -10.23 8.66
N VAL A 161 4.83 -10.43 9.02
CA VAL A 161 3.75 -9.44 8.79
C VAL A 161 4.04 -8.15 9.57
N GLU A 162 4.32 -8.22 10.86
CA GLU A 162 4.59 -7.04 11.70
C GLU A 162 5.83 -6.27 11.23
N PHE A 163 6.88 -6.98 10.82
CA PHE A 163 8.08 -6.36 10.26
C PHE A 163 7.81 -5.64 8.94
N LEU A 164 7.09 -6.29 8.02
CA LEU A 164 6.74 -5.69 6.73
C LEU A 164 5.70 -4.58 6.87
N LEU A 165 4.80 -4.68 7.84
CA LEU A 165 3.84 -3.64 8.18
C LEU A 165 4.58 -2.36 8.58
N ARG A 166 5.57 -2.48 9.48
CA ARG A 166 6.43 -1.38 9.88
C ARG A 166 7.22 -0.80 8.70
N PHE A 167 7.79 -1.65 7.85
CA PHE A 167 8.49 -1.24 6.62
C PHE A 167 7.59 -0.40 5.70
N VAL A 168 6.33 -0.80 5.49
CA VAL A 168 5.41 -0.07 4.60
C VAL A 168 4.87 1.21 5.26
N GLN A 169 4.58 1.18 6.57
CA GLN A 169 4.11 2.36 7.31
C GLN A 169 5.14 3.49 7.34
N ASP A 170 6.45 3.17 7.33
CA ASP A 170 7.50 4.18 7.26
C ASP A 170 7.57 4.89 5.90
N ILE A 171 6.94 4.35 4.84
CA ILE A 171 6.85 5.03 3.55
C ILE A 171 5.96 6.27 3.74
N PRO A 172 6.35 7.47 3.28
CA PRO A 172 5.52 8.66 3.38
C PRO A 172 4.13 8.44 2.80
N TYR A 173 3.12 8.99 3.48
CA TYR A 173 1.76 9.04 2.98
C TYR A 173 1.60 10.20 2.00
N GLY A 174 0.82 9.97 0.94
CA GLY A 174 0.42 11.00 0.00
C GLY A 174 -0.58 10.43 -1.00
N ILE A 175 -1.65 11.17 -1.27
CA ILE A 175 -2.72 10.76 -2.18
C ILE A 175 -2.32 11.11 -3.62
N PRO A 176 -2.22 10.12 -4.52
CA PRO A 176 -1.90 10.36 -5.92
C PRO A 176 -3.02 11.09 -6.66
N PRO A 177 -2.71 11.85 -7.71
CA PRO A 177 -3.75 12.37 -8.59
C PRO A 177 -4.53 11.23 -9.25
N THR A 178 -5.76 11.51 -9.69
CA THR A 178 -6.56 10.55 -10.45
C THR A 178 -5.96 10.26 -11.84
N HIS A 179 -5.19 11.20 -12.37
CA HIS A 179 -4.58 11.14 -13.70
C HIS A 179 -3.05 11.20 -13.60
N SER A 180 -2.39 10.44 -14.47
CA SER A 180 -0.95 10.54 -14.73
C SER A 180 -0.73 10.44 -16.24
N ASN A 181 -0.10 11.46 -16.82
CA ASN A 181 0.08 11.57 -18.27
C ASN A 181 -1.25 11.35 -19.02
N SER A 182 -1.29 10.45 -20.00
CA SER A 182 -2.50 10.09 -20.78
C SER A 182 -3.35 8.98 -20.15
N LYS A 183 -3.19 8.73 -18.85
CA LYS A 183 -3.85 7.63 -18.14
C LYS A 183 -4.62 8.07 -16.91
N VAL A 184 -5.68 7.33 -16.64
CA VAL A 184 -6.40 7.33 -15.36
C VAL A 184 -5.81 6.24 -14.47
N ILE A 185 -5.27 6.64 -13.32
CA ILE A 185 -4.67 5.76 -12.31
C ILE A 185 -5.52 5.64 -11.04
N SER A 186 -6.60 6.42 -10.94
CA SER A 186 -7.58 6.35 -9.85
C SER A 186 -6.99 6.50 -8.44
N GLY A 187 -5.95 7.33 -8.30
CA GLY A 187 -5.34 7.58 -6.99
C GLY A 187 -4.44 6.45 -6.48
N ILE A 188 -3.95 5.55 -7.33
CA ILE A 188 -3.03 4.48 -6.91
C ILE A 188 -1.66 4.63 -7.59
N LEU A 189 -0.59 4.45 -6.83
CA LEU A 189 0.76 4.19 -7.32
C LEU A 189 1.04 2.69 -7.33
N SER A 190 1.61 2.22 -8.43
CA SER A 190 2.13 0.85 -8.50
C SER A 190 3.34 0.66 -7.56
N PRO A 191 3.67 -0.58 -7.14
CA PRO A 191 4.82 -0.84 -6.27
C PRO A 191 6.16 -0.24 -6.76
N PRO A 192 6.50 -0.26 -8.07
CA PRO A 192 7.67 0.48 -8.55
C PRO A 192 7.58 1.99 -8.35
N GLN A 193 6.43 2.59 -8.63
CA GLN A 193 6.21 4.03 -8.45
C GLN A 193 6.37 4.43 -6.98
N ILE A 194 5.86 3.65 -6.01
CA ILE A 194 5.99 3.97 -4.58
C ILE A 194 7.45 4.23 -4.18
N PHE A 195 8.40 3.43 -4.65
CA PHE A 195 9.81 3.61 -4.29
C PHE A 195 10.55 4.66 -5.14
N ILE A 196 10.07 4.92 -6.35
CA ILE A 196 10.64 5.95 -7.22
C ILE A 196 10.19 7.32 -6.73
N GLU A 197 8.88 7.48 -6.52
CA GLU A 197 8.24 8.69 -6.04
C GLU A 197 8.44 8.90 -4.54
N LYS A 198 8.70 7.81 -3.80
CA LYS A 198 9.01 7.76 -2.35
C LYS A 198 7.82 8.09 -1.45
N TRP A 199 6.61 7.80 -1.91
CA TRP A 199 5.36 7.97 -1.16
C TRP A 199 4.25 7.09 -1.74
N GLY A 200 3.14 6.97 -1.04
CA GLY A 200 1.92 6.29 -1.51
C GLY A 200 0.77 6.46 -0.51
N ASP A 201 -0.46 6.24 -0.96
CA ASP A 201 -1.66 6.28 -0.12
C ASP A 201 -1.99 4.90 0.50
N CYS A 202 -3.17 4.79 1.13
CA CYS A 202 -3.63 3.54 1.74
C CYS A 202 -3.75 2.40 0.71
N ASP A 203 -4.37 2.68 -0.45
CA ASP A 203 -4.56 1.69 -1.52
C ASP A 203 -3.22 1.20 -2.08
N SER A 204 -2.31 2.12 -2.39
CA SER A 204 -0.96 1.80 -2.89
C SER A 204 -0.17 0.97 -1.89
N LYS A 205 -0.27 1.29 -0.60
CA LYS A 205 0.43 0.57 0.47
C LYS A 205 -0.15 -0.81 0.74
N VAL A 206 -1.47 -0.98 0.64
CA VAL A 206 -2.11 -2.32 0.67
C VAL A 206 -1.66 -3.15 -0.53
N LEU A 207 -1.61 -2.57 -1.73
CA LEU A 207 -1.08 -3.23 -2.92
C LEU A 207 0.37 -3.71 -2.72
N LEU A 208 1.23 -2.83 -2.21
CA LEU A 208 2.63 -3.15 -1.92
C LEU A 208 2.75 -4.28 -0.89
N LEU A 209 2.13 -4.13 0.28
CA LEU A 209 2.26 -5.12 1.36
C LEU A 209 1.69 -6.48 0.94
N SER A 210 0.51 -6.48 0.32
CA SER A 210 -0.13 -7.72 -0.16
C SER A 210 0.72 -8.44 -1.20
N SER A 211 1.33 -7.71 -2.14
CA SER A 211 2.20 -8.32 -3.15
C SER A 211 3.51 -8.88 -2.59
N ILE A 212 4.07 -8.29 -1.52
CA ILE A 212 5.22 -8.89 -0.82
C ILE A 212 4.79 -10.18 -0.10
N LEU A 213 3.67 -10.16 0.61
CA LEU A 213 3.25 -11.29 1.44
C LEU A 213 2.66 -12.44 0.60
N ALA A 214 2.08 -12.17 -0.57
CA ALA A 214 1.55 -13.19 -1.48
C ALA A 214 2.58 -14.26 -1.92
N HIS A 215 3.88 -13.98 -1.76
CA HIS A 215 4.96 -14.93 -1.99
C HIS A 215 4.95 -16.13 -1.05
N GLU A 216 4.35 -16.02 0.14
CA GLU A 216 4.21 -17.10 1.10
C GLU A 216 2.82 -17.73 0.95
N PRO A 217 2.72 -18.96 0.41
CA PRO A 217 1.43 -19.61 0.15
C PRO A 217 0.54 -19.79 1.38
N ARG A 218 1.14 -19.79 2.58
CA ARG A 218 0.42 -19.97 3.84
C ARG A 218 -0.42 -18.77 4.23
N TYR A 219 -0.14 -17.56 3.72
CA TYR A 219 -0.99 -16.40 4.04
C TYR A 219 -2.26 -16.43 3.22
N LYS A 220 -3.40 -16.52 3.91
CA LYS A 220 -4.68 -16.07 3.36
C LYS A 220 -4.88 -14.62 3.75
N ILE A 221 -5.09 -13.78 2.74
CA ILE A 221 -5.21 -12.32 2.88
C ILE A 221 -6.62 -11.92 2.45
N LEU A 222 -7.25 -11.07 3.25
CA LEU A 222 -8.48 -10.37 2.88
C LEU A 222 -8.14 -8.90 2.65
N LEU A 223 -8.70 -8.33 1.59
CA LEU A 223 -8.77 -6.88 1.39
C LEU A 223 -10.07 -6.40 2.02
N VAL A 224 -9.98 -5.42 2.91
CA VAL A 224 -11.09 -4.95 3.75
C VAL A 224 -11.37 -3.50 3.40
N TYR A 225 -12.44 -3.28 2.64
CA TYR A 225 -12.86 -1.97 2.15
C TYR A 225 -13.78 -1.32 3.18
N LEU A 226 -13.37 -0.14 3.66
CA LEU A 226 -14.20 0.79 4.42
C LEU A 226 -14.70 1.90 3.47
N GLU A 227 -15.35 2.93 4.02
CA GLU A 227 -15.94 3.99 3.19
C GLU A 227 -14.93 4.83 2.41
N LYS A 228 -13.79 5.15 3.04
CA LYS A 228 -12.72 5.98 2.47
C LYS A 228 -11.33 5.40 2.73
N HIS A 229 -11.26 4.12 3.07
CA HIS A 229 -10.03 3.48 3.52
C HIS A 229 -9.97 2.02 3.09
N LEU A 230 -8.78 1.56 2.72
CA LEU A 230 -8.51 0.15 2.43
C LEU A 230 -7.53 -0.39 3.46
N LEU A 231 -7.93 -1.46 4.11
CA LEU A 231 -7.12 -2.22 5.05
C LEU A 231 -6.93 -3.64 4.54
N MET A 232 -6.12 -4.42 5.24
CA MET A 232 -6.01 -5.85 4.99
C MET A 232 -6.19 -6.66 6.27
N ALA A 233 -6.48 -7.95 6.12
CA ALA A 233 -6.56 -8.87 7.23
C ALA A 233 -5.87 -10.19 6.88
N PHE A 234 -5.16 -10.78 7.84
CA PHE A 234 -4.38 -12.00 7.65
C PHE A 234 -4.92 -13.13 8.49
N GLU A 235 -5.11 -14.31 7.89
CA GLU A 235 -5.52 -15.50 8.63
C GLU A 235 -4.47 -15.83 9.70
N GLY A 236 -4.93 -16.03 10.93
CA GLY A 236 -4.05 -16.31 12.05
C GLY A 236 -4.81 -16.48 13.35
N ARG A 237 -4.07 -16.79 14.41
CA ARG A 237 -4.62 -16.84 15.78
C ARG A 237 -4.46 -15.44 16.40
N PRO A 238 -5.56 -14.71 16.67
CA PRO A 238 -5.47 -13.40 17.30
C PRO A 238 -4.86 -13.51 18.71
N HIS A 239 -3.98 -12.58 19.05
CA HIS A 239 -3.49 -12.38 20.41
C HIS A 239 -4.53 -11.63 21.24
N PRO A 240 -4.40 -11.59 22.58
CA PRO A 240 -5.25 -10.74 23.41
C PRO A 240 -5.25 -9.29 22.90
N ASN A 241 -6.46 -8.75 22.70
CA ASN A 241 -6.72 -7.40 22.20
C ASN A 241 -6.41 -7.13 20.71
N ASP A 242 -6.08 -8.16 19.93
CA ASP A 242 -6.08 -8.01 18.48
C ASP A 242 -7.52 -7.78 17.98
N SER A 243 -7.69 -6.78 17.14
CA SER A 243 -8.89 -6.60 16.32
C SER A 243 -8.82 -7.57 15.16
N PHE A 244 -9.86 -8.38 15.00
CA PHE A 244 -9.95 -9.39 13.95
C PHE A 244 -11.38 -9.47 13.40
N ILE A 245 -11.50 -10.04 12.21
CA ILE A 245 -12.79 -10.39 11.61
C ILE A 245 -12.90 -11.91 11.47
N VAL A 246 -14.12 -12.43 11.53
CA VAL A 246 -14.41 -13.83 11.21
C VAL A 246 -14.94 -13.88 9.80
N PHE A 247 -14.27 -14.62 8.92
CA PHE A 247 -14.67 -14.79 7.52
C PHE A 247 -14.57 -16.27 7.16
N GLN A 248 -15.69 -16.85 6.71
CA GLN A 248 -15.79 -18.27 6.35
C GLN A 248 -15.28 -19.22 7.47
N GLY A 249 -15.57 -18.89 8.72
CA GLY A 249 -15.17 -19.69 9.89
C GLY A 249 -13.73 -19.50 10.37
N SER A 250 -12.88 -18.81 9.60
CA SER A 250 -11.50 -18.47 9.99
C SER A 250 -11.42 -17.06 10.59
N LYS A 251 -10.47 -16.86 11.51
CA LYS A 251 -10.16 -15.55 12.09
C LYS A 251 -9.06 -14.87 11.27
N PHE A 252 -9.26 -13.59 10.96
CA PHE A 252 -8.33 -12.75 10.22
C PHE A 252 -7.99 -11.50 11.02
N ILE A 253 -6.72 -11.34 11.38
CA ILE A 253 -6.23 -10.21 12.19
C ILE A 253 -6.06 -8.99 11.29
N LEU A 254 -6.62 -7.85 11.70
CA LEU A 254 -6.59 -6.61 10.91
C LEU A 254 -5.19 -5.99 10.90
N ALA A 255 -4.77 -5.45 9.76
CA ALA A 255 -3.53 -4.74 9.58
C ALA A 255 -3.75 -3.47 8.74
N ASP A 256 -3.19 -2.36 9.23
CA ASP A 256 -3.29 -1.05 8.58
C ASP A 256 -1.91 -0.58 8.12
N PRO A 257 -1.58 -0.70 6.81
CA PRO A 257 -0.26 -0.34 6.29
C PRO A 257 -0.09 1.16 6.04
N THR A 258 -1.11 1.99 6.29
CA THR A 258 -1.19 3.37 5.80
C THR A 258 -0.07 4.24 6.32
N GLY A 259 0.29 4.11 7.60
CA GLY A 259 1.27 4.99 8.24
C GLY A 259 0.84 6.47 8.17
N PRO A 260 1.72 7.41 8.55
CA PRO A 260 3.08 7.18 9.06
C PRO A 260 3.09 6.64 10.50
N ALA A 261 1.94 6.59 11.18
CA ALA A 261 1.81 5.97 12.49
C ALA A 261 2.21 4.48 12.46
N HIS A 262 2.99 4.06 13.45
CA HIS A 262 3.47 2.69 13.56
C HIS A 262 2.45 1.77 14.24
N LEU A 263 1.34 1.53 13.56
CA LEU A 263 0.25 0.71 14.06
C LEU A 263 0.65 -0.77 14.12
N LYS A 264 0.36 -1.42 15.25
CA LYS A 264 0.63 -2.85 15.44
C LYS A 264 -0.39 -3.69 14.66
N LEU A 265 0.00 -4.90 14.27
CA LEU A 265 -0.95 -5.90 13.81
C LEU A 265 -2.05 -6.09 14.86
N GLY A 266 -3.32 -6.13 14.43
CA GLY A 266 -4.48 -6.18 15.30
C GLY A 266 -4.91 -4.83 15.88
N ARG A 267 -4.22 -3.73 15.57
CA ARG A 267 -4.53 -2.37 16.08
C ARG A 267 -4.70 -1.41 14.91
N PRO A 268 -5.81 -1.51 14.14
CA PRO A 268 -6.04 -0.63 13.00
C PRO A 268 -6.18 0.83 13.44
N GLY A 269 -6.01 1.77 12.50
CA GLY A 269 -6.08 3.20 12.76
C GLY A 269 -7.48 3.68 13.15
N PRO A 270 -7.63 4.97 13.51
CA PRO A 270 -8.89 5.55 13.97
C PRO A 270 -10.02 5.51 12.93
N ASP A 271 -9.69 5.40 11.64
CA ASP A 271 -10.69 5.27 10.56
C ASP A 271 -11.40 3.92 10.58
N PHE A 272 -10.88 2.93 11.33
CA PHE A 272 -11.56 1.68 11.54
C PHE A 272 -12.72 1.82 12.52
N ASN A 273 -13.94 1.78 11.97
CA ASN A 273 -15.20 1.86 12.73
C ASN A 273 -16.00 0.54 12.71
N GLY A 274 -15.42 -0.54 12.20
CA GLY A 274 -16.08 -1.84 12.04
C GLY A 274 -17.14 -1.92 10.94
N GLN A 275 -17.38 -0.85 10.17
CA GLN A 275 -18.35 -0.84 9.06
C GLN A 275 -17.68 -1.19 7.74
N PHE A 276 -17.81 -2.45 7.33
CA PHE A 276 -17.27 -2.95 6.07
C PHE A 276 -18.19 -2.63 4.89
N LYS A 277 -17.65 -2.01 3.84
CA LYS A 277 -18.34 -1.90 2.55
C LYS A 277 -18.18 -3.18 1.74
N LYS A 278 -17.00 -3.80 1.80
CA LYS A 278 -16.68 -5.03 1.07
C LYS A 278 -15.51 -5.76 1.74
N ILE A 279 -15.56 -7.09 1.72
CA ILE A 279 -14.44 -7.96 2.05
C ILE A 279 -14.14 -8.79 0.80
N GLU A 280 -12.93 -8.68 0.27
CA GLU A 280 -12.50 -9.39 -0.93
C GLU A 280 -11.33 -10.33 -0.59
N PRO A 281 -11.49 -11.66 -0.69
CA PRO A 281 -10.38 -12.57 -0.51
C PRO A 281 -9.39 -12.44 -1.67
N LEU A 282 -8.10 -12.38 -1.32
CA LEU A 282 -7.03 -12.38 -2.31
C LEU A 282 -6.85 -13.79 -2.89
N GLN A 283 -6.96 -13.89 -4.21
CA GLN A 283 -6.90 -15.13 -4.97
C GLN A 283 -5.56 -15.24 -5.67
N ILE A 284 -4.58 -15.89 -5.04
CA ILE A 284 -3.27 -16.17 -5.63
C ILE A 284 -3.17 -17.65 -5.98
N THR A 285 -3.02 -17.95 -7.26
CA THR A 285 -2.87 -19.31 -7.77
C THR A 285 -1.43 -19.82 -7.62
N SER A 286 -1.22 -21.13 -7.84
CA SER A 286 0.15 -21.67 -7.93
C SER A 286 0.91 -21.17 -9.16
N LEU A 287 0.20 -20.80 -10.24
CA LEU A 287 0.77 -20.24 -11.45
C LEU A 287 1.32 -18.82 -11.20
N ASP A 288 0.58 -17.99 -10.46
CA ASP A 288 1.02 -16.64 -10.10
C ASP A 288 2.33 -16.64 -9.30
N ARG A 289 2.58 -17.70 -8.55
CA ARG A 289 3.81 -17.89 -7.77
C ARG A 289 4.99 -18.40 -8.59
N ARG A 290 4.80 -18.74 -9.87
CA ARG A 290 5.90 -18.99 -10.82
C ARG A 290 6.43 -17.63 -11.28
N ILE A 291 7.11 -16.96 -10.36
CA ILE A 291 7.56 -15.57 -10.55
C ILE A 291 8.56 -15.56 -11.72
N PRO A 292 8.32 -14.78 -12.78
CA PRO A 292 9.30 -14.62 -13.84
C PRO A 292 10.58 -13.96 -13.30
N HIS A 293 11.72 -14.24 -13.94
CA HIS A 293 13.09 -13.92 -13.50
C HIS A 293 13.46 -12.42 -13.30
N TYR A 294 12.51 -11.53 -13.03
CA TYR A 294 12.73 -10.12 -12.63
C TYR A 294 13.35 -9.97 -11.22
N VAL A 295 14.05 -11.01 -10.78
CA VAL A 295 14.73 -11.05 -9.48
C VAL A 295 15.96 -10.16 -9.58
N SER A 296 15.97 -9.10 -8.78
CA SER A 296 17.20 -8.38 -8.48
C SER A 296 18.27 -9.38 -8.03
N ARG A 297 19.34 -9.55 -8.81
CA ARG A 297 20.47 -10.40 -8.41
C ARG A 297 21.30 -9.77 -7.27
N LEU A 298 20.98 -8.54 -6.87
CA LEU A 298 21.77 -7.75 -5.92
C LEU A 298 20.86 -7.19 -4.82
N ILE A 299 20.60 -8.01 -3.80
CA ILE A 299 19.93 -7.59 -2.57
C ILE A 299 20.92 -7.52 -1.40
N LYS A 300 20.87 -6.47 -0.59
CA LYS A 300 21.71 -6.29 0.60
C LYS A 300 20.89 -5.82 1.79
N VAL A 301 21.15 -6.42 2.95
CA VAL A 301 20.66 -5.99 4.26
C VAL A 301 21.86 -5.48 5.03
N ASN A 302 21.77 -4.27 5.58
CA ASN A 302 22.71 -3.77 6.58
C ASN A 302 21.94 -3.42 7.85
N LYS A 303 22.41 -3.86 9.01
CA LYS A 303 21.98 -3.29 10.29
C LYS A 303 22.70 -1.93 10.44
N VAL A 304 21.97 -0.88 10.79
CA VAL A 304 22.51 0.47 10.91
C VAL A 304 22.18 1.06 12.27
N LYS A 305 22.89 2.11 12.68
CA LYS A 305 22.55 2.85 13.90
C LYS A 305 21.25 3.61 13.68
N SER A 306 20.51 3.85 14.76
CA SER A 306 19.38 4.79 14.76
C SER A 306 19.84 6.14 14.21
N PRO A 307 19.03 6.84 13.41
CA PRO A 307 19.31 8.23 13.07
C PRO A 307 19.46 9.04 14.36
N THR A 308 20.50 9.85 14.40
CA THR A 308 20.68 10.88 15.45
C THR A 308 19.78 12.05 15.11
N ASN A 309 18.98 12.50 16.09
CA ASN A 309 18.20 13.73 15.99
C ASN A 309 19.10 14.95 15.75
#